data_AF-A0A4J1ZXL6-F1
#
_entry.id   AF-A0A4J1ZXL6-F1
#
_cell.length_a   1.000
_cell.length_b   1.000
_cell.length_c   1.000
_cell.angle_alpha   90.00
_cell.angle_beta   90.00
_cell.angle_gamma   90.00
#
_symmetry.space_group_name_H-M   'P 1'
#
loop_
_entity.id
_entity.type
_entity.pdbx_description
1 polymer ?
#
loop_
_entity_poly.entity_id
_entity_poly.type
_entity_poly.pdbx_seq_one_letter_code
_entity_poly.pdbx_strand_id
1 'polypeptide(L)'
;MSQEQEKRLAQTIQFTEKIDEAKENKKFIQTIAAGALGFFLYMILITYAGVTAQEVASEKGTKIMEVVFSSIRASHYFYARMMALFLVILTHIGIYVVGGLAAVLLFKDLPFLAQSGILDHLGDAISLNTLLFILISLFMYVVLAAFLGSMVSRPEDSGKALSPLMILIMGGFFGVTALGAAGDNLLLKIGSYIPFISTFFMPFRTINDYAGGAEAWISLAITVIFAVVATGFIGRMYASLVLQTDDLGIWKTFKRALSYK
;
A
#
# COMPACT_ATOMS: atom_id res chain seq x y z
N MET A 1 -19.12 -5.80 61.96
CA MET A 1 -19.67 -6.02 60.61
C MET A 1 -21.02 -6.69 60.78
N SER A 2 -22.11 -6.12 60.25
CA SER A 2 -23.42 -6.79 60.28
C SER A 2 -23.43 -7.99 59.32
N GLN A 3 -24.13 -9.07 59.65
CA GLN A 3 -24.22 -10.28 58.81
C GLN A 3 -24.76 -9.98 57.38
N GLU A 4 -25.50 -8.89 57.20
CA GLU A 4 -25.92 -8.42 55.87
C GLU A 4 -24.78 -7.82 55.04
N GLN A 5 -23.77 -7.21 55.67
CA GLN A 5 -22.65 -6.59 54.97
C GLN A 5 -21.65 -7.64 54.47
N GLU A 6 -21.44 -8.72 55.23
CA GLU A 6 -20.64 -9.87 54.77
C GLU A 6 -21.28 -10.57 53.57
N LYS A 7 -22.62 -10.64 53.54
CA LYS A 7 -23.37 -11.21 52.41
C LYS A 7 -23.26 -10.38 51.13
N ARG A 8 -23.13 -9.05 51.24
CA ARG A 8 -22.90 -8.17 50.09
C ARG A 8 -21.45 -8.23 49.58
N LEU A 9 -20.48 -8.44 50.47
CA LEU A 9 -19.08 -8.64 50.09
C LEU A 9 -18.80 -10.04 49.51
N ALA A 10 -19.64 -11.02 49.83
CA ALA A 10 -19.59 -12.38 49.28
C ALA A 10 -20.29 -12.52 47.90
N GLN A 11 -20.92 -11.45 47.38
CA GLN A 11 -21.39 -11.46 45.99
C GLN A 11 -20.20 -11.29 45.06
N THR A 12 -19.59 -12.41 44.66
CA THR A 12 -18.71 -12.44 43.50
C THR A 12 -19.53 -12.00 42.30
N ILE A 13 -19.18 -10.84 41.74
CA ILE A 13 -19.74 -10.35 40.48
C ILE A 13 -19.32 -11.38 39.41
N GLN A 14 -20.22 -12.31 39.11
CA GLN A 14 -20.04 -13.20 37.97
C GLN A 14 -20.32 -12.37 36.72
N PHE A 15 -19.25 -11.95 36.04
CA PHE A 15 -19.36 -11.43 34.69
C PHE A 15 -19.80 -12.58 33.78
N THR A 16 -21.10 -12.69 33.54
CA THR A 16 -21.59 -13.48 32.41
C THR A 16 -21.29 -12.68 31.15
N GLU A 17 -20.14 -12.94 30.55
CA GLU A 17 -19.83 -12.48 29.20
C GLU A 17 -20.80 -13.18 28.23
N LYS A 18 -21.82 -12.46 27.77
CA LYS A 18 -22.62 -12.89 26.63
C LYS A 18 -21.74 -12.74 25.39
N ILE A 19 -21.04 -13.81 25.03
CA ILE A 19 -20.35 -13.91 23.75
C ILE A 19 -21.43 -13.97 22.67
N ASP A 20 -21.53 -12.90 21.89
CA ASP A 20 -22.34 -12.88 20.68
C ASP A 20 -21.52 -13.54 19.56
N GLU A 21 -21.71 -14.85 19.38
CA GLU A 21 -20.97 -15.67 18.40
C GLU A 21 -21.03 -15.09 16.98
N ALA A 22 -22.12 -14.42 16.62
CA ALA A 22 -22.26 -13.77 15.32
C ALA A 22 -21.30 -12.58 15.16
N LYS A 23 -21.06 -11.83 16.23
CA LYS A 23 -20.15 -10.68 16.25
C LYS A 23 -18.68 -11.10 16.24
N GLU A 24 -18.34 -12.19 16.92
CA GLU A 24 -17.00 -12.77 16.86
C GLU A 24 -16.69 -13.35 15.48
N ASN A 25 -17.61 -14.12 14.89
CA ASN A 25 -17.45 -14.66 13.54
C ASN A 25 -17.29 -13.55 12.50
N LYS A 26 -18.07 -12.46 12.61
CA LYS A 26 -17.92 -11.28 11.74
C LYS A 26 -16.50 -10.69 11.82
N LYS A 27 -16.00 -10.42 13.03
CA LYS A 27 -14.66 -9.85 13.24
C LYS A 27 -13.56 -10.76 12.71
N PHE A 28 -13.70 -12.07 12.90
CA PHE A 28 -12.76 -13.05 12.40
C PHE A 28 -12.70 -13.04 10.86
N ILE A 29 -13.85 -13.03 10.19
CA ILE A 29 -13.93 -12.96 8.72
C ILE A 29 -13.35 -11.63 8.19
N GLN A 30 -13.67 -10.49 8.81
CA GLN A 30 -13.12 -9.18 8.44
C GLN A 30 -11.59 -9.14 8.57
N THR A 31 -11.05 -9.72 9.65
CA THR A 31 -9.60 -9.76 9.88
C THR A 31 -8.91 -10.61 8.82
N ILE A 32 -9.46 -11.79 8.49
CA ILE A 32 -8.94 -12.64 7.43
C ILE A 32 -9.02 -11.94 6.07
N ALA A 33 -10.14 -11.29 5.75
CA ALA A 33 -10.31 -10.56 4.50
C ALA A 33 -9.30 -9.41 4.38
N ALA A 34 -9.12 -8.63 5.44
CA ALA A 34 -8.13 -7.55 5.50
C ALA A 34 -6.70 -8.09 5.35
N GLY A 35 -6.38 -9.22 6.00
CA GLY A 35 -5.09 -9.88 5.88
C GLY A 35 -4.82 -10.40 4.47
N ALA A 36 -5.80 -11.04 3.84
CA ALA A 36 -5.71 -11.54 2.47
C ALA A 36 -5.54 -10.39 1.47
N LEU A 37 -6.31 -9.31 1.61
CA LEU A 37 -6.16 -8.10 0.79
C LEU A 37 -4.78 -7.46 1.01
N GLY A 38 -4.33 -7.35 2.25
CA GLY A 38 -3.00 -6.84 2.59
C GLY A 38 -1.88 -7.68 1.99
N PHE A 39 -2.00 -8.99 2.00
CA PHE A 39 -1.03 -9.90 1.39
C PHE A 39 -1.02 -9.79 -0.14
N PHE A 40 -2.20 -9.70 -0.75
CA PHE A 40 -2.33 -9.46 -2.20
C PHE A 40 -1.69 -8.12 -2.60
N LEU A 41 -1.95 -7.06 -1.83
CA LEU A 41 -1.34 -5.75 -2.04
C LEU A 41 0.19 -5.80 -1.88
N TYR A 42 0.69 -6.51 -0.86
CA TYR A 42 2.12 -6.75 -0.65
C TYR A 42 2.77 -7.39 -1.88
N MET A 43 2.15 -8.43 -2.45
CA MET A 43 2.66 -9.10 -3.65
C MET A 43 2.70 -8.18 -4.87
N ILE A 44 1.60 -7.46 -5.12
CA ILE A 44 1.53 -6.51 -6.24
C ILE A 44 2.59 -5.41 -6.11
N LEU A 45 2.76 -4.84 -4.91
CA LEU A 45 3.73 -3.78 -4.66
C LEU A 45 5.17 -4.24 -4.97
N ILE A 46 5.55 -5.44 -4.54
CA ILE A 46 6.88 -5.99 -4.83
C ILE A 46 7.06 -6.19 -6.33
N THR A 47 6.07 -6.78 -7.01
CA THR A 47 6.14 -7.02 -8.45
C THR A 47 6.28 -5.72 -9.23
N TYR A 48 5.39 -4.74 -9.00
CA TYR A 48 5.42 -3.47 -9.71
C TYR A 48 6.68 -2.67 -9.42
N ALA A 49 7.14 -2.65 -8.16
CA ALA A 49 8.39 -1.99 -7.79
C ALA A 49 9.59 -2.63 -8.50
N GLY A 50 9.66 -3.98 -8.49
CA GLY A 50 10.70 -4.76 -9.14
C GLY A 50 10.78 -4.50 -10.64
N VAL A 51 9.67 -4.68 -11.34
CA VAL A 51 9.57 -4.48 -12.79
C VAL A 51 9.94 -3.05 -13.16
N THR A 52 9.37 -2.05 -12.48
CA THR A 52 9.64 -0.64 -12.78
C THR A 52 11.12 -0.30 -12.63
N ALA A 53 11.76 -0.72 -11.55
CA ALA A 53 13.17 -0.39 -11.32
C ALA A 53 14.08 -1.07 -12.37
N GLN A 54 13.76 -2.31 -12.74
CA GLN A 54 14.51 -3.07 -13.74
C GLN A 54 14.39 -2.44 -15.14
N GLU A 55 13.19 -2.02 -15.53
CA GLU A 55 12.96 -1.33 -16.80
C GLU A 55 13.73 0.00 -16.89
N VAL A 56 13.67 0.82 -15.83
CA VAL A 56 14.41 2.09 -15.78
C VAL A 56 15.91 1.87 -15.90
N ALA A 57 16.45 0.86 -15.19
CA ALA A 57 17.86 0.52 -15.27
C ALA A 57 18.26 -0.02 -16.66
N SER A 58 17.37 -0.77 -17.32
CA SER A 58 17.58 -1.31 -18.68
C SER A 58 17.62 -0.21 -19.74
N GLU A 59 16.73 0.77 -19.64
CA GLU A 59 16.73 1.95 -20.51
C GLU A 59 18.01 2.77 -20.37
N LYS A 60 18.60 2.79 -19.17
CA LYS A 60 19.85 3.50 -18.91
C LYS A 60 21.03 2.76 -19.51
N GLY A 61 21.09 1.44 -19.35
CA GLY A 61 22.17 0.60 -19.89
C GLY A 61 22.23 0.55 -21.42
N THR A 62 21.10 0.75 -22.11
CA THR A 62 20.99 0.69 -23.57
C THR A 62 21.29 2.01 -24.29
N LYS A 63 21.62 3.08 -23.54
CA LYS A 63 21.80 4.46 -24.06
C LYS A 63 20.59 5.03 -24.82
N ILE A 64 19.43 4.37 -24.79
CA ILE A 64 18.20 4.87 -25.41
C ILE A 64 17.83 6.24 -24.84
N MET A 65 18.08 6.44 -23.54
CA MET A 65 17.81 7.72 -22.89
C MET A 65 18.67 8.88 -23.41
N GLU A 66 19.88 8.64 -23.91
CA GLU A 66 20.69 9.71 -24.54
C GLU A 66 20.03 10.21 -25.83
N VAL A 67 19.50 9.29 -26.64
CA VAL A 67 18.79 9.61 -27.89
C VAL A 67 17.46 10.30 -27.60
N VAL A 68 16.67 9.77 -26.66
CA VAL A 68 15.38 10.38 -26.28
C VAL A 68 15.57 11.78 -25.69
N PHE A 69 16.60 11.96 -24.84
CA PHE A 69 16.88 13.26 -24.23
C PHE A 69 17.50 14.29 -25.16
N SER A 70 17.99 13.87 -26.33
CA SER A 70 18.34 14.81 -27.41
C SER A 70 17.12 15.54 -27.98
N SER A 71 15.92 14.97 -27.82
CA SER A 71 14.67 15.46 -28.41
C SER A 71 13.65 15.94 -27.38
N ILE A 72 13.68 15.44 -26.14
CA ILE A 72 12.72 15.77 -25.08
C ILE A 72 13.45 15.96 -23.75
N ARG A 73 13.03 16.92 -22.92
CA ARG A 73 13.62 17.08 -21.57
C ARG A 73 13.34 15.85 -20.69
N ALA A 74 14.35 15.39 -19.94
CA ALA A 74 14.25 14.22 -19.08
C ALA A 74 13.10 14.27 -18.05
N SER A 75 12.77 15.47 -17.54
CA SER A 75 11.63 15.67 -16.63
C SER A 75 10.28 15.41 -17.31
N HIS A 76 10.08 15.85 -18.55
CA HIS A 76 8.86 15.57 -19.31
C HIS A 76 8.73 14.09 -19.64
N TYR A 77 9.83 13.43 -20.00
CA TYR A 77 9.85 11.98 -20.20
C TYR A 77 9.44 11.24 -18.93
N PHE A 78 9.98 11.62 -17.78
CA PHE A 78 9.63 11.03 -16.49
C PHE A 78 8.14 11.17 -16.18
N TYR A 79 7.57 12.38 -16.30
CA TYR A 79 6.15 12.59 -16.04
C TYR A 79 5.24 11.84 -17.02
N ALA A 80 5.61 11.78 -18.31
CA ALA A 80 4.88 11.00 -19.31
C ALA A 80 4.91 9.51 -18.96
N ARG A 81 6.06 8.97 -18.56
CA ARG A 81 6.19 7.58 -18.10
C ARG A 81 5.37 7.31 -16.85
N MET A 82 5.42 8.18 -15.86
CA MET A 82 4.63 8.01 -14.62
C MET A 82 3.13 8.03 -14.93
N MET A 83 2.67 8.92 -15.82
CA MET A 83 1.27 8.94 -16.25
C MET A 83 0.88 7.66 -16.99
N ALA A 84 1.74 7.15 -17.87
CA ALA A 84 1.51 5.89 -18.57
C ALA A 84 1.39 4.72 -17.58
N LEU A 85 2.31 4.61 -16.62
CA LEU A 85 2.26 3.59 -15.56
C LEU A 85 1.01 3.73 -14.69
N PHE A 86 0.59 4.95 -14.37
CA PHE A 86 -0.66 5.20 -13.65
C PHE A 86 -1.88 4.66 -14.40
N LEU A 87 -1.96 4.90 -15.72
CA LEU A 87 -3.04 4.38 -16.57
C LEU A 87 -3.00 2.84 -16.69
N VAL A 88 -1.82 2.24 -16.73
CA VAL A 88 -1.65 0.78 -16.71
C VAL A 88 -2.18 0.21 -15.39
N ILE A 89 -1.81 0.81 -14.26
CA ILE A 89 -2.31 0.40 -12.94
C ILE A 89 -3.84 0.54 -12.88
N LEU A 90 -4.37 1.66 -13.35
CA LEU A 90 -5.81 1.92 -13.39
C LEU A 90 -6.55 0.85 -14.23
N THR A 91 -5.96 0.44 -15.35
CA THR A 91 -6.50 -0.63 -16.20
C THR A 91 -6.49 -1.98 -15.48
N HIS A 92 -5.41 -2.34 -14.80
CA HIS A 92 -5.34 -3.59 -14.02
C HIS A 92 -6.38 -3.61 -12.89
N ILE A 93 -6.49 -2.51 -12.14
CA ILE A 93 -7.51 -2.39 -11.08
C ILE A 93 -8.91 -2.51 -11.68
N GLY A 94 -9.19 -1.86 -12.81
CA GLY A 94 -10.46 -2.00 -13.53
C GLY A 94 -10.76 -3.44 -13.91
N ILE A 95 -9.78 -4.17 -14.44
CA ILE A 95 -9.91 -5.60 -14.76
C ILE A 95 -10.22 -6.42 -13.50
N TYR A 96 -9.52 -6.17 -12.38
CA TYR A 96 -9.76 -6.89 -11.13
C TYR A 96 -11.15 -6.61 -10.54
N VAL A 97 -11.62 -5.37 -10.60
CA VAL A 97 -12.97 -5.00 -10.13
C VAL A 97 -14.04 -5.66 -11.00
N VAL A 98 -13.93 -5.55 -12.32
CA VAL A 98 -14.90 -6.17 -13.25
C VAL A 98 -14.87 -7.70 -13.15
N GLY A 99 -13.68 -8.29 -13.10
CA GLY A 99 -13.51 -9.74 -12.92
C GLY A 99 -14.04 -10.23 -11.58
N GLY A 100 -13.81 -9.47 -10.51
CA GLY A 100 -14.35 -9.76 -9.18
C GLY A 100 -15.88 -9.70 -9.15
N LEU A 101 -16.49 -8.68 -9.75
CA LEU A 101 -17.94 -8.58 -9.87
C LEU A 101 -18.53 -9.72 -10.70
N ALA A 102 -17.91 -10.06 -11.83
CA ALA A 102 -18.33 -11.19 -12.65
C ALA A 102 -18.24 -12.52 -11.87
N ALA A 103 -17.18 -12.72 -11.10
CA ALA A 103 -17.03 -13.90 -10.24
C ALA A 103 -18.14 -13.97 -9.18
N VAL A 104 -18.45 -12.86 -8.51
CA VAL A 104 -19.58 -12.82 -7.55
C VAL A 104 -20.89 -13.19 -8.23
N LEU A 105 -21.18 -12.63 -9.41
CA LEU A 105 -22.43 -12.91 -10.12
C LEU A 105 -22.56 -14.38 -10.58
N LEU A 106 -21.45 -15.00 -10.97
CA LEU A 106 -21.42 -16.38 -11.47
C LEU A 106 -21.37 -17.44 -10.36
N PHE A 107 -20.78 -17.11 -9.20
CA PHE A 107 -20.50 -18.07 -8.14
C PHE A 107 -21.28 -17.81 -6.83
N LYS A 108 -22.12 -16.78 -6.76
CA LYS A 108 -22.94 -16.46 -5.56
C LYS A 108 -23.81 -17.62 -5.07
N ASP A 109 -24.26 -18.49 -5.97
CA ASP A 109 -25.19 -19.58 -5.65
C ASP A 109 -24.48 -20.84 -5.10
N LEU A 110 -23.15 -20.81 -5.00
CA LEU A 110 -22.41 -21.91 -4.39
C LEU A 110 -22.71 -21.98 -2.88
N PRO A 111 -23.10 -23.16 -2.34
CA PRO A 111 -23.50 -23.31 -0.94
C PRO A 111 -22.47 -22.80 0.06
N PHE A 112 -21.19 -22.98 -0.25
CA PHE A 112 -20.06 -22.51 0.57
C PHE A 112 -19.96 -20.98 0.64
N LEU A 113 -20.20 -20.27 -0.47
CA LEU A 113 -20.14 -18.81 -0.52
C LEU A 113 -21.38 -18.16 0.11
N ALA A 114 -22.56 -18.76 -0.11
CA ALA A 114 -23.81 -18.28 0.45
C ALA A 114 -23.89 -18.45 1.99
N GLN A 115 -23.31 -19.52 2.55
CA GLN A 115 -23.35 -19.78 4.00
C GLN A 115 -22.23 -19.07 4.79
N SER A 116 -21.16 -18.62 4.13
CA SER A 116 -19.97 -18.09 4.81
C SER A 116 -20.04 -16.59 5.15
N GLY A 117 -21.02 -15.84 4.63
CA GLY A 117 -21.11 -14.38 4.83
C GLY A 117 -19.95 -13.59 4.21
N ILE A 118 -19.06 -14.26 3.48
CA ILE A 118 -17.87 -13.66 2.85
C ILE A 118 -18.28 -12.61 1.82
N LEU A 119 -19.37 -12.83 1.09
CA LEU A 119 -19.87 -11.90 0.07
C LEU A 119 -20.26 -10.54 0.65
N ASP A 120 -20.83 -10.52 1.86
CA ASP A 120 -21.25 -9.29 2.53
C ASP A 120 -20.04 -8.46 2.99
N HIS A 121 -18.97 -9.13 3.42
CA HIS A 121 -17.73 -8.48 3.89
C HIS A 121 -16.74 -8.17 2.75
N LEU A 122 -16.88 -8.81 1.60
CA LEU A 122 -16.13 -8.47 0.39
C LEU A 122 -16.49 -7.06 -0.12
N GLY A 123 -17.73 -6.61 0.07
CA GLY A 123 -18.16 -5.25 -0.28
C GLY A 123 -17.36 -4.18 0.47
N ASP A 124 -17.13 -4.38 1.77
CA ASP A 124 -16.34 -3.47 2.61
C ASP A 124 -14.85 -3.50 2.22
N ALA A 125 -14.33 -4.68 1.91
CA ALA A 125 -12.96 -4.87 1.43
C ALA A 125 -12.70 -4.22 0.07
N ILE A 126 -13.70 -4.20 -0.81
CA ILE A 126 -13.65 -3.62 -2.17
C ILE A 126 -14.39 -2.27 -2.20
N SER A 127 -14.36 -1.52 -1.09
CA SER A 127 -14.93 -0.18 -1.07
C SER A 127 -14.19 0.76 -2.03
N LEU A 128 -14.89 1.79 -2.52
CA LEU A 128 -14.28 2.82 -3.38
C LEU A 128 -13.06 3.47 -2.72
N ASN A 129 -13.12 3.71 -1.40
CA ASN A 129 -12.00 4.27 -0.65
C ASN A 129 -10.79 3.33 -0.69
N THR A 130 -10.98 2.04 -0.39
CA THR A 130 -9.91 1.02 -0.43
C THR A 130 -9.28 0.91 -1.82
N LEU A 131 -10.10 0.89 -2.88
CA LEU A 131 -9.61 0.83 -4.26
C LEU A 131 -8.78 2.05 -4.65
N LEU A 132 -9.23 3.25 -4.29
CA LEU A 132 -8.46 4.48 -4.51
C LEU A 132 -7.18 4.49 -3.69
N PHE A 133 -7.21 3.96 -2.47
CA PHE A 133 -6.02 3.82 -1.63
C PHE A 133 -4.99 2.91 -2.29
N ILE A 134 -5.41 1.74 -2.77
CA ILE A 134 -4.56 0.79 -3.50
C ILE A 134 -3.96 1.47 -4.74
N LEU A 135 -4.78 2.15 -5.54
CA LEU A 135 -4.34 2.85 -6.76
C LEU A 135 -3.25 3.89 -6.46
N ILE A 136 -3.52 4.80 -5.51
CA ILE A 136 -2.61 5.91 -5.19
C ILE A 136 -1.34 5.40 -4.50
N SER A 137 -1.47 4.46 -3.56
CA SER A 137 -0.32 3.85 -2.91
C SER A 137 0.55 3.12 -3.92
N LEU A 138 -0.02 2.26 -4.77
CA LEU A 138 0.75 1.53 -5.77
C LEU A 138 1.49 2.48 -6.71
N PHE A 139 0.83 3.54 -7.18
CA PHE A 139 1.47 4.59 -7.97
C PHE A 139 2.65 5.22 -7.23
N MET A 140 2.46 5.63 -5.98
CA MET A 140 3.53 6.23 -5.16
C MET A 140 4.73 5.30 -4.96
N TYR A 141 4.51 3.99 -4.74
CA TYR A 141 5.58 3.00 -4.67
C TYR A 141 6.32 2.85 -6.00
N VAL A 142 5.60 2.88 -7.12
CA VAL A 142 6.18 2.85 -8.47
C VAL A 142 7.04 4.09 -8.74
N VAL A 143 6.60 5.28 -8.33
CA VAL A 143 7.41 6.52 -8.45
C VAL A 143 8.73 6.37 -7.69
N LEU A 144 8.68 5.88 -6.45
CA LEU A 144 9.89 5.67 -5.65
C LEU A 144 10.78 4.55 -6.22
N ALA A 145 10.19 3.48 -6.75
CA ALA A 145 10.92 2.40 -7.43
C ALA A 145 11.64 2.91 -8.68
N ALA A 146 10.98 3.73 -9.49
CA ALA A 146 11.58 4.33 -10.69
C ALA A 146 12.77 5.22 -10.33
N PHE A 147 12.66 6.00 -9.25
CA PHE A 147 13.75 6.81 -8.73
C PHE A 147 14.95 5.96 -8.30
N LEU A 148 14.71 4.92 -7.49
CA LEU A 148 15.78 4.02 -7.02
C LEU A 148 16.41 3.25 -8.19
N GLY A 149 15.62 2.78 -9.14
CA GLY A 149 16.11 2.13 -10.37
C GLY A 149 16.97 3.05 -11.23
N SER A 150 16.69 4.36 -11.26
CA SER A 150 17.51 5.33 -12.01
C SER A 150 18.91 5.56 -11.42
N MET A 151 19.13 5.16 -10.16
CA MET A 151 20.43 5.30 -9.49
C MET A 151 21.45 4.24 -9.91
N VAL A 152 21.01 3.12 -10.48
CA VAL A 152 21.90 2.06 -10.96
C VAL A 152 22.07 2.13 -12.46
N SER A 153 23.24 1.72 -12.95
CA SER A 153 23.55 1.71 -14.38
C SER A 153 23.21 0.39 -15.05
N ARG A 154 22.98 -0.67 -14.27
CA ARG A 154 22.76 -2.04 -14.75
C ARG A 154 21.45 -2.62 -14.19
N PRO A 155 20.65 -3.31 -15.02
CA PRO A 155 19.43 -3.99 -14.57
C PRO A 155 19.69 -5.00 -13.45
N GLU A 156 20.84 -5.66 -13.49
CA GLU A 156 21.22 -6.68 -12.50
C GLU A 156 21.37 -6.12 -11.07
N ASP A 157 21.67 -4.82 -10.93
CA ASP A 157 21.85 -4.16 -9.63
C ASP A 157 20.55 -3.50 -9.11
N SER A 158 19.48 -3.50 -9.91
CA SER A 158 18.18 -2.89 -9.55
C SER A 158 17.58 -3.49 -8.27
N GLY A 159 17.72 -4.80 -8.07
CA GLY A 159 17.25 -5.49 -6.87
C GLY A 159 17.91 -4.95 -5.59
N LYS A 160 19.20 -4.60 -5.63
CA LYS A 160 19.91 -4.01 -4.48
C LYS A 160 19.45 -2.57 -4.24
N ALA A 161 19.24 -1.80 -5.30
CA ALA A 161 18.75 -0.42 -5.21
C ALA A 161 17.36 -0.32 -4.59
N LEU A 162 16.51 -1.34 -4.79
CA LEU A 162 15.17 -1.41 -4.22
C LEU A 162 15.11 -1.78 -2.74
N SER A 163 16.23 -2.17 -2.11
CA SER A 163 16.25 -2.58 -0.70
C SER A 163 15.53 -1.63 0.28
N PRO A 164 15.70 -0.29 0.26
CA PRO A 164 14.95 0.59 1.15
C PRO A 164 13.44 0.57 0.89
N LEU A 165 13.02 0.39 -0.37
CA LEU A 165 11.61 0.28 -0.72
C LEU A 165 11.01 -1.03 -0.21
N MET A 166 11.76 -2.13 -0.32
CA MET A 166 11.33 -3.43 0.18
C MET A 166 11.16 -3.42 1.70
N ILE A 167 12.05 -2.74 2.43
CA ILE A 167 11.90 -2.54 3.89
C ILE A 167 10.61 -1.79 4.21
N LEU A 168 10.24 -0.76 3.44
CA LEU A 168 8.97 -0.05 3.63
C LEU A 168 7.75 -0.94 3.37
N ILE A 169 7.78 -1.74 2.29
CA ILE A 169 6.68 -2.66 1.95
C ILE A 169 6.53 -3.73 3.04
N MET A 170 7.63 -4.38 3.42
CA MET A 170 7.65 -5.39 4.47
C MET A 170 7.24 -4.82 5.83
N GLY A 171 7.80 -3.66 6.20
CA GLY A 171 7.47 -2.98 7.45
C GLY A 171 6.00 -2.60 7.55
N GLY A 172 5.39 -2.15 6.44
CA GLY A 172 3.95 -1.88 6.37
C GLY A 172 3.11 -3.15 6.52
N PHE A 173 3.41 -4.20 5.76
CA PHE A 173 2.63 -5.45 5.78
C PHE A 173 2.77 -6.24 7.09
N PHE A 174 4.00 -6.48 7.54
CA PHE A 174 4.22 -7.17 8.82
C PHE A 174 3.84 -6.28 10.00
N GLY A 175 4.01 -4.96 9.89
CA GLY A 175 3.57 -4.00 10.89
C GLY A 175 2.06 -4.04 11.10
N VAL A 176 1.26 -4.03 10.04
CA VAL A 176 -0.19 -4.12 10.17
C VAL A 176 -0.63 -5.49 10.71
N THR A 177 0.06 -6.56 10.30
CA THR A 177 -0.26 -7.91 10.77
C THR A 177 0.02 -8.07 12.26
N ALA A 178 1.18 -7.60 12.74
CA ALA A 178 1.57 -7.67 14.13
C ALA A 178 0.74 -6.75 15.03
N LEU A 179 0.53 -5.50 14.60
CA LEU A 179 -0.23 -4.53 15.38
C LEU A 179 -1.74 -4.78 15.31
N GLY A 180 -2.24 -5.24 14.17
CA GLY A 180 -3.66 -5.54 13.94
C GLY A 180 -4.17 -6.72 14.75
N ALA A 181 -3.30 -7.69 15.06
CA ALA A 181 -3.62 -8.81 15.95
C ALA A 181 -3.99 -8.37 17.38
N ALA A 182 -3.47 -7.22 17.83
CA ALA A 182 -3.78 -6.63 19.13
C ALA A 182 -5.00 -5.67 19.10
N GLY A 183 -5.70 -5.57 17.96
CA GLY A 183 -6.80 -4.63 17.75
C GLY A 183 -6.35 -3.20 17.40
N ASP A 184 -7.24 -2.22 17.55
CA ASP A 184 -7.01 -0.82 17.20
C ASP A 184 -6.14 -0.08 18.24
N ASN A 185 -4.83 -0.04 17.99
CA ASN A 185 -3.85 0.63 18.85
C ASN A 185 -3.42 2.00 18.30
N LEU A 186 -2.80 2.81 19.17
CA LEU A 186 -2.35 4.16 18.82
C LEU A 186 -1.36 4.19 17.63
N LEU A 187 -0.50 3.18 17.52
CA LEU A 187 0.46 3.04 16.42
C LEU A 187 -0.25 2.82 15.09
N LEU A 188 -1.29 1.98 15.05
CA LEU A 188 -2.12 1.80 13.86
C LEU A 188 -2.82 3.11 13.48
N LYS A 189 -3.36 3.85 14.45
CA LYS A 189 -4.01 5.15 14.21
C LYS A 189 -3.07 6.15 13.55
N ILE A 190 -1.89 6.35 14.13
CA ILE A 190 -0.91 7.30 13.61
C ILE A 190 -0.34 6.82 12.27
N GLY A 191 0.04 5.55 12.18
CA GLY A 191 0.60 4.94 10.96
C GLY A 191 -0.35 4.99 9.77
N SER A 192 -1.67 5.01 10.02
CA SER A 192 -2.69 5.16 8.98
C SER A 192 -2.67 6.50 8.28
N TYR A 193 -2.03 7.53 8.82
CA TYR A 193 -1.92 8.86 8.19
C TYR A 193 -0.53 9.13 7.60
N ILE A 194 0.44 8.24 7.81
CA ILE A 194 1.80 8.39 7.30
C ILE A 194 1.89 7.71 5.93
N PRO A 195 2.16 8.43 4.83
CA PRO A 195 2.30 7.84 3.49
C PRO A 195 3.29 6.67 3.47
N PHE A 196 3.09 5.73 2.54
CA PHE A 196 3.72 4.39 2.48
C PHE A 196 3.20 3.45 3.56
N ILE A 197 3.30 3.81 4.84
CA ILE A 197 2.82 2.97 5.95
C ILE A 197 1.28 2.84 5.92
N SER A 198 0.61 3.95 5.62
CA SER A 198 -0.85 4.04 5.50
C SER A 198 -1.44 3.07 4.50
N THR A 199 -0.67 2.65 3.49
CA THR A 199 -1.02 1.68 2.44
C THR A 199 -1.61 0.39 2.98
N PHE A 200 -1.09 -0.08 4.12
CA PHE A 200 -1.57 -1.30 4.76
C PHE A 200 -2.47 -0.98 5.96
N PHE A 201 -2.11 0.05 6.72
CA PHE A 201 -2.73 0.35 8.01
C PHE A 201 -4.16 0.88 7.85
N MET A 202 -4.39 1.80 6.90
CA MET A 202 -5.69 2.44 6.74
C MET A 202 -6.75 1.49 6.16
N PRO A 203 -6.48 0.71 5.09
CA PRO A 203 -7.44 -0.30 4.62
C PRO A 203 -7.78 -1.33 5.69
N PHE A 204 -6.78 -1.81 6.44
CA PHE A 204 -7.01 -2.75 7.54
C PHE A 204 -7.95 -2.17 8.61
N ARG A 205 -7.73 -0.92 9.03
CA ARG A 205 -8.61 -0.27 10.02
C ARG A 205 -10.01 -0.02 9.47
N THR A 206 -10.15 0.26 8.18
CA THR A 206 -11.45 0.51 7.54
C THR A 206 -12.26 -0.78 7.44
N ILE A 207 -11.64 -1.89 7.02
CA ILE A 207 -12.30 -3.20 6.86
C ILE A 207 -12.75 -3.79 8.20
N ASN A 208 -11.99 -3.54 9.27
CA ASN A 208 -12.31 -4.01 10.63
C ASN A 208 -13.18 -3.02 11.43
N ASP A 209 -13.80 -2.03 10.77
CA ASP A 209 -14.68 -1.04 11.40
C ASP A 209 -13.99 -0.20 12.52
N TYR A 210 -12.65 -0.10 12.52
CA TYR A 210 -11.87 0.69 13.49
C TYR A 210 -11.72 2.15 13.11
N ALA A 211 -11.80 2.46 11.82
CA ALA A 211 -11.75 3.82 11.31
C ALA A 211 -13.05 4.17 10.58
N GLY A 212 -13.64 5.31 10.92
CA GLY A 212 -14.79 5.82 10.19
C GLY A 212 -14.42 6.27 8.78
N GLY A 213 -15.42 6.38 7.90
CA GLY A 213 -15.21 6.80 6.52
C GLY A 213 -14.49 8.15 6.39
N ALA A 214 -14.77 9.11 7.28
CA ALA A 214 -14.09 10.41 7.28
C ALA A 214 -12.57 10.30 7.52
N GLU A 215 -12.14 9.45 8.47
CA GLU A 215 -10.71 9.19 8.72
C GLU A 215 -10.03 8.62 7.48
N ALA A 216 -10.69 7.68 6.79
CA ALA A 216 -10.17 7.04 5.60
C ALA A 216 -10.01 8.01 4.42
N TRP A 217 -10.96 8.92 4.22
CA TRP A 217 -10.86 9.96 3.19
C TRP A 217 -9.80 11.01 3.50
N ILE A 218 -9.61 11.38 4.78
CA ILE A 218 -8.55 12.30 5.19
C ILE A 218 -7.17 11.67 4.96
N SER A 219 -6.98 10.42 5.36
CA SER A 219 -5.74 9.68 5.11
C SER A 219 -5.44 9.56 3.61
N LEU A 220 -6.47 9.24 2.81
CA LEU A 220 -6.33 9.19 1.36
C LEU A 220 -5.90 10.55 0.79
N ALA A 221 -6.52 11.65 1.22
CA ALA A 221 -6.15 12.99 0.77
C ALA A 221 -4.69 13.33 1.10
N ILE A 222 -4.22 13.02 2.32
CA ILE A 222 -2.82 13.20 2.72
C ILE A 222 -1.89 12.38 1.82
N THR A 223 -2.25 11.13 1.55
CA THR A 223 -1.47 10.22 0.70
C THR A 223 -1.41 10.72 -0.75
N VAL A 224 -2.51 11.24 -1.29
CA VAL A 224 -2.57 11.85 -2.63
C VAL A 224 -1.69 13.09 -2.70
N ILE A 225 -1.81 14.01 -1.74
CA ILE A 225 -0.98 15.22 -1.70
C ILE A 225 0.50 14.84 -1.65
N PHE A 226 0.85 13.89 -0.79
CA PHE A 226 2.22 13.39 -0.70
C PHE A 226 2.69 12.78 -2.01
N ALA A 227 1.89 11.93 -2.66
CA ALA A 227 2.24 11.30 -3.94
C ALA A 227 2.51 12.35 -5.03
N VAL A 228 1.67 13.38 -5.13
CA VAL A 228 1.86 14.48 -6.11
C VAL A 228 3.14 15.26 -5.82
N VAL A 229 3.37 15.65 -4.56
CA VAL A 229 4.56 16.41 -4.16
C VAL A 229 5.83 15.58 -4.37
N ALA A 230 5.82 14.30 -3.96
CA ALA A 230 6.93 13.39 -4.14
C ALA A 230 7.25 13.17 -5.62
N THR A 231 6.23 12.98 -6.47
CA THR A 231 6.42 12.84 -7.92
C THR A 231 7.05 14.07 -8.54
N GLY A 232 6.58 15.27 -8.17
CA GLY A 232 7.16 16.53 -8.65
C GLY A 232 8.61 16.74 -8.18
N PHE A 233 8.93 16.35 -6.95
CA PHE A 233 10.29 16.43 -6.41
C PHE A 233 11.23 15.43 -7.08
N ILE A 234 10.83 14.16 -7.16
CA ILE A 234 11.57 13.08 -7.80
C ILE A 234 11.78 13.37 -9.29
N GLY A 235 10.78 13.88 -10.00
CA GLY A 235 10.88 14.21 -11.42
C GLY A 235 11.95 15.27 -11.72
N ARG A 236 12.23 16.18 -10.78
CA ARG A 236 13.35 17.12 -10.89
C ARG A 236 14.70 16.43 -10.69
N MET A 237 14.81 15.56 -9.69
CA MET A 237 16.03 14.81 -9.39
C MET A 237 16.36 13.77 -10.47
N TYR A 238 15.34 13.20 -11.11
CA TYR A 238 15.48 12.16 -12.13
C TYR A 238 16.40 12.60 -13.27
N ALA A 239 16.23 13.83 -13.77
CA ALA A 239 17.05 14.40 -14.83
C ALA A 239 18.56 14.41 -14.51
N SER A 240 18.91 14.62 -13.23
CA SER A 240 20.31 14.57 -12.79
C SER A 240 20.88 13.16 -12.73
N LEU A 241 20.07 12.18 -12.35
CA LEU A 241 20.51 10.81 -12.04
C LEU A 241 20.56 9.93 -13.28
N VAL A 242 19.62 10.15 -14.18
CA VAL A 242 19.42 9.34 -15.37
C VAL A 242 20.56 9.50 -16.38
N LEU A 243 21.17 10.69 -16.43
CA LEU A 243 22.31 11.02 -17.28
C LEU A 243 23.67 10.65 -16.67
N GLN A 244 23.70 10.17 -15.41
CA GLN A 244 24.94 9.80 -14.73
C GLN A 244 25.28 8.34 -14.99
N THR A 245 26.40 8.09 -15.67
CA THR A 245 26.96 6.74 -15.84
C THR A 245 27.98 6.37 -14.76
N ASP A 246 28.37 7.33 -13.91
CA ASP A 246 29.36 7.13 -12.86
C ASP A 246 28.80 6.24 -11.74
N ASP A 247 29.53 5.18 -11.40
CA ASP A 247 29.17 4.20 -10.36
C ASP A 247 29.48 4.74 -8.95
N LEU A 248 28.93 5.92 -8.65
CA LEU A 248 29.00 6.51 -7.32
C LEU A 248 28.03 5.73 -6.41
N GLY A 249 28.50 5.24 -5.26
CA GLY A 249 27.65 4.52 -4.31
C GLY A 249 26.39 5.31 -3.94
N ILE A 250 25.30 4.59 -3.65
CA ILE A 250 23.91 5.10 -3.47
C ILE A 250 23.84 6.42 -2.67
N TRP A 251 24.61 6.53 -1.59
CA TRP A 251 24.64 7.74 -0.73
C TRP A 251 25.23 8.99 -1.41
N LYS A 252 26.31 8.83 -2.17
CA LYS A 252 26.95 9.95 -2.90
C LYS A 252 26.07 10.41 -4.06
N THR A 253 25.43 9.46 -4.72
CA THR A 253 24.48 9.67 -5.83
C THR A 253 23.24 10.42 -5.35
N PHE A 254 22.67 10.02 -4.20
CA PHE A 254 21.57 10.74 -3.57
C PHE A 254 21.93 12.19 -3.19
N LYS A 255 23.08 12.41 -2.54
CA LYS A 255 23.52 13.76 -2.13
C LYS A 255 23.75 14.70 -3.32
N ARG A 256 24.22 14.18 -4.44
CA ARG A 256 24.48 14.95 -5.66
C ARG A 256 23.20 15.23 -6.46
N ALA A 257 22.25 14.30 -6.48
CA ALA A 257 20.92 14.53 -7.05
C ALA A 257 20.18 15.68 -6.33
N LEU A 258 20.41 15.84 -5.02
CA LEU A 258 19.92 16.98 -4.23
C LEU A 258 20.62 18.31 -4.57
N SER A 259 21.82 18.28 -5.16
CA SER A 259 22.58 19.49 -5.51
C SER A 259 22.34 19.96 -6.95
N TYR A 260 21.55 19.23 -7.73
CA TYR A 260 21.21 19.61 -9.10
C TYR A 260 20.12 20.70 -9.08
N LYS A 261 20.46 21.89 -9.60
CA LYS A 261 19.57 23.06 -9.67
C LYS A 261 18.79 23.09 -10.98
#